data_AF-A0A1I3VX73-F1
#
_entry.id   AF-A0A1I3VX73-F1
#
_cell.length_a   1.000
_cell.length_b   1.000
_cell.length_c   1.000
_cell.angle_alpha   90.00
_cell.angle_beta   90.00
_cell.angle_gamma   90.00
#
_symmetry.space_group_name_H-M   'P 1'
#
loop_
_entity.id
_entity.type
_entity.pdbx_description
1 polymer ?
#
loop_
_entity_poly.entity_id
_entity_poly.type
_entity_poly.pdbx_seq_one_letter_code
_entity_poly.pdbx_strand_id
1 'polypeptide(L)'
;MSKGFAPIGPGSIVRNDEGAPRRKSANARFKRGLLRLFVIGGAVWLTTHASQGNVADTKPVKLSLVKFALAGGNPTPPAAASDAGGVELDRMRISSQTWRRGGLGSKAMVTFTVRNDNDYAVKDVEIVCAFARRDGSHLTDRSRVLADTVGMKSRKTFAHVPVGFVNVNADQAKCSLVRARRA
;
A
#
# COMPACT_ATOMS: atom_id res chain seq x y z
N MET A 1 35.68 -51.45 -26.24
CA MET A 1 36.28 -50.17 -25.78
C MET A 1 35.49 -49.03 -26.45
N SER A 2 34.74 -48.19 -25.71
CA SER A 2 35.20 -46.88 -25.16
C SER A 2 35.70 -45.98 -26.31
N LYS A 3 35.22 -44.77 -26.66
CA LYS A 3 34.54 -43.59 -26.06
C LYS A 3 34.04 -42.76 -27.29
N GLY A 4 33.21 -41.72 -27.29
CA GLY A 4 32.74 -40.79 -26.28
C GLY A 4 32.48 -39.44 -26.98
N PHE A 5 31.35 -38.82 -26.65
CA PHE A 5 31.04 -37.39 -26.49
C PHE A 5 31.54 -36.30 -27.46
N ALA A 6 30.58 -35.45 -27.81
CA ALA A 6 30.70 -34.12 -28.39
C ALA A 6 31.56 -33.15 -27.56
N PRO A 7 32.08 -32.10 -28.22
CA PRO A 7 32.13 -30.78 -27.59
C PRO A 7 31.65 -29.66 -28.53
N ILE A 8 30.64 -28.89 -28.10
CA ILE A 8 30.40 -27.51 -28.55
C ILE A 8 30.53 -26.62 -27.31
N GLY A 9 31.66 -25.94 -27.24
CA GLY A 9 31.99 -24.84 -26.33
C GLY A 9 33.26 -24.18 -26.89
N PRO A 10 33.24 -22.85 -27.09
CA PRO A 10 33.72 -21.92 -26.06
C PRO A 10 32.73 -20.73 -25.89
N GLY A 11 32.63 -20.02 -24.78
CA GLY A 11 33.64 -19.68 -23.79
C GLY A 11 33.82 -18.15 -23.79
N SER A 12 33.45 -17.53 -22.67
CA SER A 12 33.79 -16.18 -22.17
C SER A 12 33.42 -14.92 -22.99
N ILE A 13 32.41 -14.20 -22.49
CA ILE A 13 32.35 -12.73 -22.62
C ILE A 13 33.11 -12.15 -21.42
N VAL A 14 34.27 -11.57 -21.73
CA VAL A 14 35.15 -10.82 -20.81
C VAL A 14 34.57 -9.42 -20.60
N ARG A 15 34.60 -8.96 -19.33
CA ARG A 15 34.39 -7.57 -18.89
C ARG A 15 35.34 -6.63 -19.61
N ASN A 16 34.87 -5.42 -19.94
CA ASN A 16 35.71 -4.23 -19.85
C ASN A 16 34.91 -3.08 -19.23
N ASP A 17 35.24 -2.80 -17.97
CA ASP A 17 35.00 -1.55 -17.28
C ASP A 17 36.03 -0.54 -17.78
N GLU A 18 35.61 0.50 -18.50
CA GLU A 18 36.45 1.67 -18.74
C GLU A 18 35.61 2.92 -19.00
N GLY A 19 35.97 4.02 -18.33
CA GLY A 19 35.55 5.35 -18.77
C GLY A 19 34.74 6.18 -17.77
N ALA A 20 35.22 6.34 -16.55
CA ALA A 20 34.92 7.56 -15.81
C ALA A 20 35.77 8.72 -16.36
N PRO A 21 35.16 9.88 -16.68
CA PRO A 21 35.86 11.14 -16.55
C PRO A 21 35.37 11.92 -15.33
N ARG A 22 36.29 12.10 -14.37
CA ARG A 22 36.30 13.20 -13.39
C ARG A 22 35.91 14.52 -14.08
N ARG A 23 34.78 15.11 -13.72
CA ARG A 23 34.60 16.56 -13.83
C ARG A 23 34.96 17.22 -12.50
N LYS A 24 36.00 18.05 -12.58
CA LYS A 24 36.56 18.87 -11.52
C LYS A 24 35.60 20.01 -11.15
N SER A 25 35.63 20.33 -9.85
CA SER A 25 35.79 21.67 -9.28
C SER A 25 34.64 22.69 -9.34
N ALA A 26 34.21 23.02 -8.12
CA ALA A 26 33.98 24.35 -7.57
C ALA A 26 32.93 25.27 -8.22
N ASN A 27 31.90 25.58 -7.44
CA ASN A 27 31.70 26.98 -7.04
C ASN A 27 30.88 27.08 -5.77
N ALA A 28 31.58 27.45 -4.69
CA ALA A 28 30.98 28.11 -3.54
C ALA A 28 30.48 29.49 -3.99
N ARG A 29 29.20 29.79 -3.79
CA ARG A 29 28.72 31.16 -3.64
C ARG A 29 27.80 31.25 -2.44
N PHE A 30 28.47 31.39 -1.31
CA PHE A 30 27.96 31.90 -0.06
C PHE A 30 27.79 33.42 -0.19
N LYS A 31 26.56 33.93 -0.34
CA LYS A 31 26.19 35.35 -0.07
C LYS A 31 24.74 35.36 0.40
N ARG A 32 24.52 35.50 1.72
CA ARG A 32 24.23 36.75 2.44
C ARG A 32 22.78 37.24 2.24
N GLY A 33 21.99 37.02 3.28
CA GLY A 33 21.14 38.04 3.91
C GLY A 33 19.87 38.46 3.18
N LEU A 34 18.71 38.17 3.80
CA LEU A 34 17.94 39.25 4.40
C LEU A 34 17.00 38.70 5.47
N LEU A 35 17.27 39.13 6.70
CA LEU A 35 16.34 39.20 7.81
C LEU A 35 15.13 40.03 7.39
N ARG A 36 13.91 39.48 7.46
CA ARG A 36 12.69 40.25 7.75
C ARG A 36 11.76 39.43 8.64
N LEU A 37 11.75 39.83 9.91
CA LEU A 37 10.63 39.73 10.83
C LEU A 37 9.35 40.24 10.15
N PHE A 38 8.28 39.44 10.21
CA PHE A 38 6.91 39.94 10.31
C PHE A 38 6.14 39.05 11.27
N VAL A 39 6.22 39.42 12.55
CA VAL A 39 5.23 39.12 13.58
C VAL A 39 4.10 40.11 13.38
N ILE A 40 2.99 39.69 12.74
CA ILE A 40 1.67 40.32 12.85
C ILE A 40 0.64 39.21 12.56
N GLY A 41 -0.30 38.99 13.47
CA GLY A 41 -1.59 38.39 13.08
C GLY A 41 -2.13 37.23 13.93
N GLY A 42 -1.83 37.16 15.22
CA GLY A 42 -2.74 36.47 16.14
C GLY A 42 -4.00 37.32 16.32
N ALA A 43 -5.07 37.03 15.56
CA ALA A 43 -6.47 37.40 15.85
C ALA A 43 -7.43 37.03 14.70
N VAL A 44 -7.46 35.77 14.25
CA VAL A 44 -8.65 35.22 13.56
C VAL A 44 -8.81 33.74 13.93
N TRP A 45 -8.82 33.47 15.24
CA TRP A 45 -9.41 32.27 15.81
C TRP A 45 -10.65 32.74 16.57
N LEU A 46 -11.79 32.90 15.86
CA LEU A 46 -13.13 33.07 16.43
C LEU A 46 -14.20 33.15 15.32
N THR A 47 -14.25 32.16 14.44
CA THR A 47 -15.46 31.86 13.65
C THR A 47 -15.65 30.35 13.50
N THR A 48 -15.55 29.63 14.62
CA THR A 48 -16.28 28.37 14.78
C THR A 48 -17.77 28.71 14.89
N HIS A 49 -18.42 28.89 13.74
CA HIS A 49 -19.87 28.81 13.67
C HIS A 49 -20.26 27.36 13.93
N ALA A 50 -20.81 27.13 15.12
CA ALA A 50 -21.52 25.93 15.48
C ALA A 50 -22.64 25.68 14.45
N SER A 51 -22.39 24.76 13.50
CA SER A 51 -23.43 24.20 12.65
C SER A 51 -24.25 23.25 13.51
N GLN A 52 -25.36 23.78 14.03
CA GLN A 52 -26.38 23.06 14.77
C GLN A 52 -27.07 22.11 13.79
N GLY A 53 -26.71 20.83 13.83
CA GLY A 53 -27.37 19.79 13.07
C GLY A 53 -28.82 19.64 13.55
N ASN A 54 -29.77 19.88 12.64
CA ASN A 54 -31.17 19.54 12.83
C ASN A 54 -31.29 18.02 13.00
N VAL A 55 -31.54 17.57 14.23
CA VAL A 55 -31.99 16.20 14.50
C VAL A 55 -33.45 16.14 14.06
N ALA A 56 -33.67 15.60 12.87
CA ALA A 56 -35.00 15.21 12.43
C ALA A 56 -35.50 14.09 13.36
N ASP A 57 -36.61 14.38 14.03
CA ASP A 57 -37.43 13.48 14.83
C ASP A 57 -37.95 12.32 13.95
N THR A 58 -37.17 11.25 13.80
CA THR A 58 -37.66 10.00 13.22
C THR A 58 -38.18 9.09 14.32
N LYS A 59 -39.51 9.16 14.48
CA LYS A 59 -40.33 8.24 15.27
C LYS A 59 -39.86 6.79 15.04
N PRO A 60 -39.66 5.98 16.10
CA PRO A 60 -39.34 4.58 15.92
C PRO A 60 -40.55 3.86 15.30
N VAL A 61 -40.39 3.39 14.07
CA VAL A 61 -41.30 2.41 13.48
C VAL A 61 -41.26 1.17 14.35
N LYS A 62 -42.33 0.92 15.10
CA LYS A 62 -42.55 -0.34 15.82
C LYS A 62 -42.70 -1.45 14.78
N LEU A 63 -41.60 -2.09 14.40
CA LEU A 63 -41.67 -3.40 13.74
C LEU A 63 -42.05 -4.43 14.80
N SER A 64 -43.29 -4.90 14.69
CA SER A 64 -43.83 -6.06 15.38
C SER A 64 -42.94 -7.28 15.14
N LEU A 65 -42.33 -7.75 16.23
CA LEU A 65 -41.59 -8.99 16.35
C LEU A 65 -42.52 -10.18 16.07
N VAL A 66 -42.48 -10.73 14.86
CA VAL A 66 -43.08 -12.04 14.60
C VAL A 66 -42.14 -13.11 15.15
N LYS A 67 -42.62 -13.79 16.18
CA LYS A 67 -41.91 -14.85 16.90
C LYS A 67 -42.16 -16.19 16.19
N PHE A 68 -41.27 -16.56 15.27
CA PHE A 68 -41.29 -17.92 14.71
C PHE A 68 -40.57 -18.87 15.68
N ALA A 69 -41.33 -19.79 16.26
CA ALA A 69 -40.81 -20.84 17.13
C ALA A 69 -40.34 -22.05 16.31
N LEU A 70 -39.02 -22.23 16.32
CA LEU A 70 -38.24 -23.48 16.41
C LEU A 70 -38.71 -24.71 15.61
N ALA A 71 -38.00 -24.99 14.52
CA ALA A 71 -37.69 -26.36 14.13
C ALA A 71 -36.21 -26.61 14.44
N GLY A 72 -35.95 -27.57 15.32
CA GLY A 72 -34.64 -27.88 15.86
C GLY A 72 -33.65 -28.39 14.83
N GLY A 73 -32.50 -27.74 14.79
CA GLY A 73 -31.25 -28.30 14.34
C GLY A 73 -30.17 -27.56 15.11
N ASN A 74 -29.49 -28.24 16.04
CA ASN A 74 -28.34 -27.67 16.75
C ASN A 74 -27.35 -27.10 15.73
N PRO A 75 -27.12 -25.78 15.64
CA PRO A 75 -25.90 -25.31 15.06
C PRO A 75 -24.83 -25.59 16.12
N THR A 76 -24.07 -26.68 15.94
CA THR A 76 -22.72 -26.75 16.48
C THR A 76 -22.11 -25.37 16.28
N PRO A 77 -21.72 -24.64 17.34
CA PRO A 77 -21.03 -23.38 17.17
C PRO A 77 -19.88 -23.67 16.21
N PRO A 78 -19.75 -22.99 15.06
CA PRO A 78 -18.48 -23.04 14.36
C PRO A 78 -17.48 -22.61 15.41
N ALA A 79 -16.63 -23.56 15.82
CA ALA A 79 -15.52 -23.31 16.72
C ALA A 79 -14.94 -22.00 16.23
N ALA A 80 -14.97 -20.98 17.10
CA ALA A 80 -14.34 -19.72 16.83
C ALA A 80 -12.98 -20.08 16.27
N ALA A 81 -12.80 -19.84 14.97
CA ALA A 81 -11.50 -19.86 14.31
C ALA A 81 -10.76 -18.73 15.00
N SER A 82 -10.25 -19.07 16.18
CA SER A 82 -9.55 -18.22 17.09
C SER A 82 -8.28 -17.93 16.34
N ASP A 83 -8.25 -16.73 15.78
CA ASP A 83 -7.06 -16.10 15.25
C ASP A 83 -6.31 -16.94 14.21
N ALA A 84 -6.84 -16.98 12.99
CA ALA A 84 -6.10 -17.46 11.83
C ALA A 84 -4.97 -16.48 11.49
N GLY A 85 -3.92 -16.49 12.33
CA GLY A 85 -2.56 -16.08 12.03
C GLY A 85 -2.41 -14.67 11.47
N GLY A 86 -3.00 -13.67 12.12
CA GLY A 86 -2.60 -12.28 11.89
C GLY A 86 -1.13 -12.13 12.27
N VAL A 87 -0.25 -12.08 11.26
CA VAL A 87 1.15 -11.70 11.49
C VAL A 87 1.18 -10.28 12.05
N GLU A 88 2.05 -10.03 13.02
CA GLU A 88 2.33 -8.69 13.51
C GLU A 88 2.89 -7.84 12.36
N LEU A 89 2.01 -7.04 11.77
CA LEU A 89 2.34 -6.16 10.63
C LEU A 89 3.29 -5.04 11.04
N ASP A 90 3.52 -4.81 12.33
CA ASP A 90 4.35 -3.71 12.84
C ASP A 90 5.79 -3.75 12.29
N ARG A 91 6.36 -4.96 12.13
CA ARG A 91 7.69 -5.15 11.54
C ARG A 91 7.68 -5.34 10.02
N MET A 92 6.54 -5.08 9.37
CA MET A 92 6.38 -5.09 7.92
C MET A 92 5.93 -3.72 7.42
N ARG A 93 6.62 -3.17 6.41
CA ARG A 93 6.25 -1.86 5.86
C ARG A 93 6.42 -1.76 4.37
N ILE A 94 5.59 -0.91 3.75
CA ILE A 94 5.80 -0.46 2.39
C ILE A 94 6.86 0.65 2.45
N SER A 95 7.98 0.43 1.77
CA SER A 95 9.15 1.31 1.80
C SER A 95 9.27 2.24 0.60
N SER A 96 8.61 1.88 -0.50
CA SER A 96 8.42 2.73 -1.66
C SER A 96 7.12 2.32 -2.33
N GLN A 97 6.47 3.29 -2.97
CA GLN A 97 5.27 3.06 -3.75
C GLN A 97 5.24 4.05 -4.90
N THR A 98 4.86 3.55 -6.06
CA THR A 98 4.42 4.32 -7.21
C THR A 98 3.18 3.66 -7.79
N TRP A 99 2.40 4.43 -8.53
CA TRP A 99 1.21 3.90 -9.16
C TRP A 99 1.02 4.59 -10.50
N ARG A 100 0.26 3.95 -11.38
CA ARG A 100 -0.16 4.53 -12.66
C ARG A 100 -1.50 3.96 -13.07
N ARG A 101 -2.19 4.70 -13.94
CA ARG A 101 -3.38 4.18 -14.64
C ARG A 101 -2.93 3.52 -15.95
N GLY A 102 -3.53 2.38 -16.25
CA GLY A 102 -3.43 1.66 -17.51
C GLY A 102 -4.81 1.31 -18.04
N GLY A 103 -4.89 0.55 -19.14
CA GLY A 103 -6.17 0.06 -19.70
C GLY A 103 -7.17 1.19 -19.94
N LEU A 104 -6.80 2.15 -20.80
CA LEU A 104 -7.59 3.36 -21.12
C LEU A 104 -7.81 4.33 -19.94
N GLY A 105 -7.01 4.20 -18.89
CA GLY A 105 -6.99 5.15 -17.78
C GLY A 105 -7.90 4.78 -16.61
N SER A 106 -8.53 3.60 -16.61
CA SER A 106 -9.38 3.14 -15.51
C SER A 106 -8.78 2.02 -14.68
N LYS A 107 -7.74 1.32 -15.14
CA LYS A 107 -7.10 0.22 -14.39
C LYS A 107 -5.93 0.75 -13.58
N ALA A 108 -5.96 0.55 -12.27
CA ALA A 108 -4.86 0.93 -11.39
C ALA A 108 -3.79 -0.16 -11.34
N MET A 109 -2.55 0.23 -11.61
CA MET A 109 -1.36 -0.60 -11.49
C MET A 109 -0.43 0.03 -10.46
N VAL A 110 -0.07 -0.72 -9.43
CA VAL A 110 0.79 -0.25 -8.34
C VAL A 110 2.11 -0.98 -8.39
N THR A 111 3.20 -0.25 -8.22
CA THR A 111 4.52 -0.81 -7.96
C THR A 111 4.93 -0.40 -6.56
N PHE A 112 5.21 -1.36 -5.69
CA PHE A 112 5.61 -1.05 -4.31
C PHE A 112 6.62 -2.08 -3.80
N THR A 113 7.37 -1.66 -2.80
CA THR A 113 8.41 -2.50 -2.21
C THR A 113 8.12 -2.73 -0.74
N VAL A 114 7.85 -3.98 -0.39
CA VAL A 114 7.62 -4.41 0.99
C VAL A 114 8.95 -4.76 1.62
N ARG A 115 9.18 -4.25 2.84
CA ARG A 115 10.28 -4.65 3.71
C ARG A 115 9.73 -5.51 4.84
N ASN A 116 10.30 -6.69 5.01
CA ASN A 116 10.00 -7.60 6.11
C ASN A 116 11.18 -7.62 7.06
N ASP A 117 11.05 -6.93 8.21
CA ASP A 117 12.05 -6.94 9.27
C ASP A 117 11.78 -8.06 10.30
N ASN A 118 10.84 -8.97 10.05
CA ASN A 118 10.63 -10.17 10.87
C ASN A 118 11.77 -11.20 10.67
N ASP A 119 11.92 -12.07 11.67
CA ASP A 119 12.76 -13.27 11.72
C ASP A 119 12.12 -14.49 11.04
N TYR A 120 11.00 -14.29 10.35
CA TYR A 120 10.30 -15.31 9.58
C TYR A 120 9.85 -14.76 8.23
N ALA A 121 9.67 -15.67 7.26
CA ALA A 121 9.09 -15.35 5.97
C ALA A 121 7.57 -15.16 6.08
N VAL A 122 7.02 -14.31 5.22
CA VAL A 122 5.61 -13.94 5.21
C VAL A 122 5.06 -14.10 3.79
N LYS A 123 3.83 -14.58 3.66
CA LYS A 123 3.12 -14.78 2.40
C LYS A 123 1.70 -14.21 2.49
N ASP A 124 0.98 -14.24 1.38
CA ASP A 124 -0.42 -13.82 1.28
C ASP A 124 -0.64 -12.40 1.81
N VAL A 125 0.23 -11.49 1.36
CA VAL A 125 0.21 -10.10 1.80
C VAL A 125 -0.99 -9.40 1.18
N GLU A 126 -1.89 -8.89 2.01
CA GLU A 126 -3.04 -8.10 1.61
C GLU A 126 -2.71 -6.61 1.72
N ILE A 127 -2.83 -5.93 0.59
CA ILE A 127 -2.73 -4.47 0.50
C ILE A 127 -4.11 -3.87 0.32
N VAL A 128 -4.32 -2.69 0.90
CA VAL A 128 -5.45 -1.80 0.59
C VAL A 128 -4.87 -0.50 0.10
N CYS A 129 -5.34 -0.04 -1.06
CA CYS A 129 -4.95 1.23 -1.65
C CYS A 129 -6.15 2.17 -1.66
N ALA A 130 -6.00 3.32 -1.00
CA ALA A 130 -6.94 4.42 -1.05
C ALA A 130 -6.56 5.36 -2.19
N PHE A 131 -7.54 5.66 -3.05
CA PHE A 131 -7.39 6.57 -4.19
C PHE A 131 -8.12 7.87 -3.91
N ALA A 132 -7.43 8.97 -4.20
CA ALA A 132 -7.93 10.31 -3.96
C ALA A 132 -7.73 11.21 -5.18
N ARG A 133 -8.53 12.27 -5.26
CA ARG A 133 -8.33 13.36 -6.22
C ARG A 133 -7.11 14.19 -5.81
N ARG A 134 -6.70 15.12 -6.69
CA ARG A 134 -5.63 16.07 -6.41
C ARG A 134 -5.88 16.94 -5.16
N ASP A 135 -7.14 17.23 -4.85
CA ASP A 135 -7.55 17.99 -3.65
C ASP A 135 -7.52 17.15 -2.35
N GLY A 136 -7.17 15.86 -2.44
CA GLY A 136 -7.14 14.94 -1.30
C GLY A 136 -8.49 14.29 -0.98
N SER A 137 -9.57 14.64 -1.70
CA SER A 137 -10.87 14.01 -1.53
C SER A 137 -10.81 12.53 -1.90
N HIS A 138 -11.34 11.68 -1.02
CA HIS A 138 -11.39 10.23 -1.23
C HIS A 138 -12.34 9.89 -2.38
N LEU A 139 -11.96 8.89 -3.18
CA LEU A 139 -12.77 8.39 -4.28
C LEU A 139 -13.13 6.93 -4.12
N THR A 140 -12.12 6.08 -3.86
CA THR A 140 -12.32 4.63 -3.85
C THR A 140 -11.18 3.94 -3.13
N ASP A 141 -11.50 2.82 -2.48
CA ASP A 141 -10.52 1.90 -1.93
C ASP A 141 -10.53 0.60 -2.73
N ARG A 142 -9.35 0.02 -2.94
CA ARG A 142 -9.18 -1.29 -3.58
C ARG A 142 -8.23 -2.15 -2.79
N SER A 143 -8.62 -3.39 -2.52
CA SER A 143 -7.78 -4.38 -1.86
C SER A 143 -7.22 -5.40 -2.86
N ARG A 144 -6.05 -5.95 -2.55
CA ARG A 144 -5.44 -7.04 -3.30
C ARG A 144 -4.63 -7.93 -2.38
N VAL A 145 -4.88 -9.24 -2.46
CA VAL A 145 -4.02 -10.26 -1.84
C VAL A 145 -2.95 -10.68 -2.84
N LEU A 146 -1.72 -10.79 -2.35
CA LEU A 146 -0.52 -11.17 -3.09
C LEU A 146 -0.05 -12.51 -2.55
N ALA A 147 -0.21 -13.59 -3.31
CA ALA A 147 0.13 -14.96 -2.90
C ALA A 147 1.64 -15.23 -2.77
N ASP A 148 2.45 -14.22 -3.09
CA ASP A 148 3.90 -14.27 -3.10
C ASP A 148 4.50 -14.24 -1.69
N THR A 149 5.59 -14.97 -1.51
CA THR A 149 6.39 -14.94 -0.28
C THR A 149 7.41 -13.80 -0.29
N VAL A 150 7.53 -13.12 0.85
CA VAL A 150 8.59 -12.17 1.23
C VAL A 150 9.46 -12.85 2.28
N GLY A 151 10.76 -13.03 1.99
CA GLY A 151 11.70 -13.71 2.90
C GLY A 151 11.89 -12.98 4.22
N MET A 152 12.46 -13.66 5.23
CA MET A 152 12.82 -13.01 6.50
C MET A 152 13.88 -11.92 6.27
N LYS A 153 13.85 -10.85 7.07
CA LYS A 153 14.84 -9.75 7.03
C LYS A 153 15.14 -9.24 5.61
N SER A 154 14.15 -9.30 4.73
CA SER A 154 14.32 -9.10 3.29
C SER A 154 13.43 -7.98 2.76
N ARG A 155 13.60 -7.69 1.47
CA ARG A 155 12.80 -6.72 0.75
C ARG A 155 12.36 -7.32 -0.57
N LYS A 156 11.07 -7.16 -0.91
CA LYS A 156 10.50 -7.64 -2.17
C LYS A 156 9.73 -6.54 -2.87
N THR A 157 10.02 -6.37 -4.15
CA THR A 157 9.32 -5.41 -5.01
C THR A 157 8.24 -6.13 -5.81
N PHE A 158 7.02 -5.62 -5.68
CA PHE A 158 5.87 -6.04 -6.44
C PHE A 158 5.65 -5.02 -7.55
N ALA A 159 5.99 -5.38 -8.79
CA ALA A 159 5.88 -4.47 -9.92
C ALA A 159 4.54 -4.64 -10.63
N HIS A 160 3.94 -3.52 -11.05
CA HIS A 160 2.82 -3.51 -11.99
C HIS A 160 1.59 -4.31 -11.51
N VAL A 161 1.38 -4.38 -10.19
CA VAL A 161 0.28 -5.14 -9.58
C VAL A 161 -1.06 -4.49 -9.96
N PRO A 162 -1.96 -5.21 -10.65
CA PRO A 162 -3.30 -4.72 -10.89
C PRO A 162 -4.13 -4.80 -9.60
N VAL A 163 -4.53 -3.66 -9.07
CA VAL A 163 -5.38 -3.60 -7.86
C VAL A 163 -6.86 -3.45 -8.18
N GLY A 164 -7.20 -3.12 -9.43
CA GLY A 164 -8.59 -3.09 -9.92
C GLY A 164 -8.87 -1.85 -10.76
N PHE A 165 -10.17 -1.58 -10.97
CA PHE A 165 -10.63 -0.38 -11.66
C PHE A 165 -10.86 0.76 -10.66
N VAL A 166 -10.42 1.96 -11.03
CA VAL A 166 -10.52 3.17 -10.20
C VAL A 166 -11.23 4.28 -10.95
N ASN A 167 -11.73 5.26 -10.20
CA ASN A 167 -12.30 6.45 -10.79
C ASN A 167 -11.24 7.18 -11.64
N VAL A 168 -11.63 7.63 -12.83
CA VAL A 168 -10.73 8.30 -13.79
C VAL A 168 -10.13 9.61 -13.23
N ASN A 169 -10.79 10.22 -12.24
CA ASN A 169 -10.36 11.44 -11.56
C ASN A 169 -9.38 11.19 -10.39
N ALA A 170 -8.98 9.94 -10.14
CA ALA A 170 -8.01 9.64 -9.08
C ALA A 170 -6.62 10.11 -9.50
N ASP A 171 -6.01 11.04 -8.78
CA ASP A 171 -4.67 11.56 -9.06
C ASP A 171 -3.61 11.06 -8.05
N GLN A 172 -4.07 10.53 -6.91
CA GLN A 172 -3.23 10.07 -5.83
C GLN A 172 -3.63 8.66 -5.40
N ALA A 173 -2.66 7.90 -4.93
CA ALA A 173 -2.89 6.59 -4.33
C ALA A 173 -1.94 6.38 -3.15
N LYS A 174 -2.47 5.87 -2.03
CA LYS A 174 -1.69 5.47 -0.85
C LYS A 174 -2.09 4.05 -0.47
N CYS A 175 -1.13 3.14 -0.41
CA CYS A 175 -1.38 1.77 -0.02
C CYS A 175 -0.85 1.49 1.39
N SER A 176 -1.55 0.61 2.10
CA SER A 176 -1.20 0.09 3.40
C SER A 176 -1.31 -1.43 3.42
N LEU A 177 -0.51 -2.06 4.28
CA LEU A 177 -0.61 -3.48 4.56
C LEU A 177 -1.72 -3.68 5.59
N VAL A 178 -2.64 -4.61 5.34
CA VAL A 178 -3.78 -4.88 6.25
C VAL A 178 -3.80 -6.31 6.79
N ARG A 179 -3.20 -7.25 6.06
CA ARG A 179 -3.08 -8.64 6.49
C ARG A 179 -1.85 -9.28 5.87
N ALA A 180 -1.26 -10.24 6.56
CA ALA A 180 -0.25 -11.13 6.02
C ALA A 180 -0.22 -12.43 6.85
N ARG A 181 0.32 -13.52 6.29
CA ARG A 181 0.42 -14.83 6.94
C ARG A 181 1.86 -15.29 7.03
N ARG A 182 2.25 -15.99 8.10
CA ARG A 182 3.58 -16.61 8.18
C ARG A 182 3.69 -17.71 7.11
N ALA A 183 4.84 -17.77 6.43
CA ALA A 183 5.07 -18.67 5.30
C ALA A 183 5.31 -20.12 5.75
#